data_AF-A0A8T7CHH2-F1
#
_entry.id   AF-A0A8T7CHH2-F1
#
_cell.length_a   1.000
_cell.length_b   1.000
_cell.length_c   1.000
_cell.angle_alpha   90.00
_cell.angle_beta   90.00
_cell.angle_gamma   90.00
#
_symmetry.space_group_name_H-M   'P 1'
#
loop_
_entity.id
_entity.type
_entity.pdbx_description
1 polymer ?
#
loop_
_entity_poly.entity_id
_entity_poly.type
_entity_poly.pdbx_seq_one_letter_code
_entity_poly.pdbx_strand_id
1 'polypeptide(L)'
;GMIETYINDGEASDSYVVMLVPQRAEKIAAVRALLPNVEPKNEWGGDVYYAGIFHSRPYALMIAQKYQALELFATVKKLKPAESAAN
;
A
#
# COMPACT_ATOMS: atom_id res chain seq x y z
N GLY A 1 -11.54 -22.41 6.22
CA GLY A 1 -11.18 -22.83 7.60
C GLY A 1 -11.75 -21.85 8.62
N MET A 2 -11.95 -22.24 9.88
CA MET A 2 -12.61 -21.43 10.93
C MET A 2 -12.04 -20.00 11.12
N ILE A 3 -10.80 -19.75 10.69
CA ILE A 3 -10.15 -18.43 10.72
C ILE A 3 -10.66 -17.51 9.60
N GLU A 4 -11.00 -18.04 8.42
CA GLU A 4 -11.54 -17.24 7.31
C GLU A 4 -12.95 -16.73 7.60
N THR A 5 -13.72 -17.47 8.41
CA THR A 5 -15.09 -17.09 8.77
C THR A 5 -15.11 -15.95 9.78
N TYR A 6 -14.15 -15.91 10.72
CA TYR A 6 -14.05 -14.85 11.73
C TYR A 6 -13.61 -13.49 11.15
N ILE A 7 -12.91 -13.49 10.01
CA ILE A 7 -12.52 -12.27 9.29
C ILE A 7 -13.72 -11.71 8.49
N ASN A 8 -14.69 -12.56 8.14
CA ASN A 8 -15.81 -12.21 7.27
C ASN A 8 -17.11 -11.83 8.02
N ASP A 9 -17.18 -12.01 9.33
CA ASP A 9 -18.38 -11.72 10.15
C ASP A 9 -18.42 -10.27 10.70
N GLY A 10 -18.44 -9.28 9.79
CA GLY A 10 -19.03 -7.98 10.13
C GLY A 10 -18.31 -6.76 9.57
N GLU A 11 -18.84 -6.28 8.45
CA GLU A 11 -18.45 -5.08 7.68
C GLU A 11 -17.19 -5.22 6.83
N ALA A 12 -17.32 -4.81 5.56
CA ALA A 12 -16.20 -4.62 4.65
C ALA A 12 -15.24 -3.60 5.29
N SER A 13 -14.21 -4.10 5.99
CA SER A 13 -13.28 -3.23 6.68
C SER A 13 -12.51 -2.40 5.64
N ASP A 14 -12.63 -1.08 5.77
CA ASP A 14 -11.91 -0.14 4.91
C ASP A 14 -10.41 -0.50 4.93
N SER A 15 -9.89 -0.88 3.76
CA SER A 15 -8.48 -1.20 3.60
C SER A 15 -7.77 -0.02 2.92
N TYR A 16 -6.56 0.27 3.38
CA TYR A 16 -5.75 1.40 2.95
C TYR A 16 -4.38 0.91 2.55
N VAL A 17 -3.94 1.27 1.35
CA VAL A 17 -2.63 0.86 0.84
C VAL A 17 -1.67 2.04 0.84
N VAL A 18 -0.45 1.82 1.33
CA VAL A 18 0.64 2.81 1.26
C VAL A 18 1.45 2.55 0.00
N MET A 19 1.56 3.58 -0.83
CA MET A 19 2.25 3.53 -2.11
C MET A 19 3.43 4.50 -2.09
N LEU A 20 4.57 4.08 -2.63
CA LEU A 20 5.73 4.93 -2.89
C LEU A 20 5.89 5.10 -4.40
N VAL A 21 6.07 6.35 -4.85
CA VAL A 21 6.21 6.68 -6.27
C VAL A 21 7.52 7.45 -6.46
N PRO A 22 8.67 6.76 -6.58
CA PRO A 22 9.95 7.42 -6.76
C PRO A 22 10.04 8.13 -8.12
N GLN A 23 10.52 9.37 -8.13
CA GLN A 23 10.58 10.21 -9.33
C GLN A 23 11.95 10.19 -10.05
N ARG A 24 12.98 9.60 -9.44
CA ARG A 24 14.38 9.59 -9.94
C ARG A 24 15.12 8.32 -9.54
N ALA A 25 16.17 7.97 -10.28
CA ALA A 25 16.97 6.75 -10.07
C ALA A 25 17.52 6.62 -8.63
N GLU A 26 17.99 7.73 -8.04
CA GLU A 26 18.46 7.76 -6.64
C GLU A 26 17.38 7.34 -5.64
N LYS A 27 16.13 7.79 -5.86
CA LYS A 27 14.99 7.44 -5.00
C LYS A 27 14.51 6.01 -5.25
N ILE A 28 14.64 5.49 -6.49
CA ILE A 28 14.38 4.08 -6.80
C ILE A 28 15.33 3.17 -6.01
N ALA A 29 16.63 3.48 -6.00
CA ALA A 29 17.61 2.72 -5.24
C ALA A 29 17.32 2.75 -3.73
N ALA A 30 16.93 3.91 -3.19
CA ALA A 30 16.53 4.05 -1.80
C ALA A 30 15.30 3.20 -1.45
N VAL A 31 14.26 3.20 -2.30
CA VAL A 31 13.08 2.35 -2.10
C VAL A 31 13.45 0.87 -2.12
N ARG A 32 14.30 0.43 -3.05
CA ARG A 32 14.77 -0.97 -3.13
C ARG A 32 15.61 -1.39 -1.92
N ALA A 33 16.37 -0.47 -1.32
CA ALA A 33 17.10 -0.76 -0.09
C ALA A 33 16.17 -0.91 1.12
N LEU A 34 15.09 -0.12 1.19
CA LEU A 34 14.10 -0.17 2.28
C LEU A 34 13.12 -1.33 2.14
N LEU A 35 12.76 -1.68 0.90
CA LEU A 35 11.77 -2.69 0.54
C LEU A 35 12.38 -3.72 -0.43
N PRO A 36 13.37 -4.51 0.00
CA PRO A 36 14.16 -5.35 -0.91
C PRO A 36 13.37 -6.48 -1.58
N ASN A 37 12.22 -6.85 -1.01
CA ASN A 37 11.37 -7.94 -1.50
C ASN A 37 10.09 -7.42 -2.18
N VAL A 38 10.00 -6.12 -2.47
CA VAL A 38 8.83 -5.51 -3.11
C VAL A 38 9.18 -5.14 -4.54
N GLU A 39 8.54 -5.84 -5.47
CA GLU A 39 8.63 -5.51 -6.89
C GLU A 39 7.72 -4.31 -7.24
N PRO A 40 8.18 -3.37 -8.08
CA PRO A 40 7.35 -2.27 -8.55
C PRO A 40 6.26 -2.76 -9.49
N LYS A 41 5.15 -2.03 -9.51
CA LYS A 41 4.15 -2.14 -10.58
C LYS A 41 4.24 -0.91 -11.46
N ASN A 42 4.23 -1.10 -12.78
CA ASN A 42 4.20 0.01 -13.72
C ASN A 42 2.76 0.50 -13.88
N GLU A 43 2.43 1.59 -13.18
CA GLU A 43 1.10 2.18 -13.16
C GLU A 43 1.22 3.68 -12.83
N TRP A 44 0.16 4.47 -13.07
CA TRP A 44 0.16 5.93 -12.80
C TRP A 44 1.28 6.70 -13.53
N GLY A 45 1.79 6.17 -14.64
CA GLY A 45 2.85 6.78 -15.44
C GLY A 45 4.28 6.50 -14.92
N GLY A 46 4.47 5.54 -14.01
CA GLY A 46 5.80 5.17 -13.52
C GLY A 46 5.81 3.91 -12.64
N ASP A 47 6.91 3.72 -11.91
CA ASP A 47 7.03 2.60 -10.97
C ASP A 47 6.38 2.96 -9.63
N VAL A 48 5.46 2.11 -9.18
CA VAL A 48 4.78 2.23 -7.88
C VAL A 48 5.14 1.04 -7.01
N TYR A 49 5.65 1.31 -5.81
CA TYR A 49 5.97 0.30 -4.81
C TYR A 49 4.91 0.29 -3.72
N TYR A 50 4.50 -0.91 -3.33
CA TYR A 50 3.42 -1.13 -2.36
C TYR A 50 4.02 -1.55 -1.02
N ALA A 51 4.08 -0.62 -0.06
CA ALA A 51 4.72 -0.87 1.24
C ALA A 51 3.87 -1.71 2.20
N GLY A 52 2.56 -1.76 1.99
CA GLY A 52 1.66 -2.57 2.82
C GLY A 52 0.19 -2.15 2.73
N ILE A 53 -0.68 -3.03 3.21
CA ILE A 53 -2.13 -2.81 3.36
C ILE A 53 -2.43 -2.71 4.86
N PHE A 54 -3.29 -1.76 5.22
CA PHE A 54 -3.63 -1.42 6.60
C PHE A 54 -5.14 -1.20 6.74
N HIS A 55 -5.71 -1.49 7.90
CA HIS A 55 -7.15 -1.35 8.18
C HIS A 55 -7.49 -0.08 8.98
N SER A 56 -6.54 0.85 9.11
CA SER A 56 -6.71 2.13 9.80
C SER A 56 -6.09 3.24 8.96
N ARG A 57 -6.93 4.20 8.53
CA ARG A 57 -6.46 5.35 7.75
C ARG A 57 -5.41 6.18 8.49
N PRO A 58 -5.60 6.56 9.77
CA PRO A 58 -4.57 7.28 10.53
C PRO A 58 -3.25 6.52 10.59
N TYR A 59 -3.30 5.20 10.77
CA TYR A 59 -2.10 4.38 10.82
C TYR A 59 -1.39 4.32 9.45
N ALA A 60 -2.12 4.10 8.36
CA ALA A 60 -1.57 4.13 7.01
C ALA A 60 -0.92 5.49 6.69
N LEU A 61 -1.55 6.59 7.12
CA LEU A 61 -0.99 7.95 6.97
C LEU A 61 0.30 8.12 7.76
N MET A 62 0.36 7.64 9.00
CA MET A 62 1.59 7.65 9.80
C MET A 62 2.72 6.87 9.11
N ILE A 63 2.41 5.71 8.51
CA ILE A 63 3.41 4.94 7.74
C ILE A 63 3.87 5.72 6.50
N ALA A 64 2.95 6.33 5.75
CA ALA A 64 3.32 7.18 4.62
C ALA A 64 4.21 8.36 5.04
N GLN A 65 3.91 9.01 6.18
CA GLN A 65 4.71 10.09 6.75
C GLN A 65 6.14 9.64 7.11
N LYS A 66 6.33 8.40 7.57
CA LYS A 66 7.69 7.86 7.81
C LYS A 66 8.52 7.82 6.54
N TYR A 67 7.93 7.43 5.40
CA TYR A 67 8.62 7.46 4.11
C TYR A 67 8.83 8.88 3.59
N GLN A 68 7.86 9.78 3.79
CA GLN A 68 7.99 11.20 3.44
C GLN A 68 9.13 11.88 4.21
N ALA A 69 9.34 11.51 5.48
CA ALA A 69 10.47 11.99 6.29
C ALA A 69 11.83 11.53 5.75
N LEU A 70 11.87 10.48 4.91
CA LEU A 70 13.04 10.03 4.17
C LEU A 70 13.12 10.65 2.76
N GLU A 71 12.35 11.72 2.53
CA GLU A 71 12.23 12.41 1.23
C GLU A 71 11.78 11.49 0.09
N LEU A 72 10.94 10.50 0.39
CA LEU A 72 10.29 9.65 -0.59
C LEU A 72 8.86 10.13 -0.79
N PHE A 73 8.42 10.24 -2.04
CA PHE A 73 7.01 10.48 -2.30
C PHE A 73 6.21 9.24 -1.91
N ALA A 74 5.36 9.39 -0.90
CA ALA A 74 4.47 8.34 -0.42
C ALA A 74 3.04 8.88 -0.23
N THR A 75 2.05 8.02 -0.48
CA THR A 75 0.63 8.38 -0.34
C THR A 75 -0.20 7.17 0.10
N VAL A 76 -1.43 7.44 0.54
CA VAL A 76 -2.39 6.43 0.98
C VAL A 76 -3.58 6.40 0.03
N LYS A 77 -3.94 5.21 -0.45
CA LYS A 77 -5.15 4.98 -1.26
C LYS A 77 -6.09 4.05 -0.51
N LYS A 78 -7.38 4.43 -0.42
CA LYS A 78 -8.43 3.50 0.03
C LYS A 78 -8.66 2.46 -1.06
N LEU A 79 -8.56 1.19 -0.69
CA LEU A 79 -8.91 0.07 -1.56
C LEU A 79 -10.43 -0.05 -1.58
N LYS A 80 -11.00 -0.17 -2.77
CA LYS A 80 -12.38 -0.62 -2.88
C LYS A 80 -12.40 -2.11 -2.50
N PRO A 81 -13.39 -2.59 -1.74
CA PRO A 81 -13.64 -4.03 -1.63
C PRO A 81 -13.70 -4.61 -3.04
N ALA A 82 -13.07 -5.77 -3.27
CA ALA A 82 -13.25 -6.47 -4.54
C ALA A 82 -14.76 -6.68 -4.72
N GLU A 83 -15.34 -6.14 -5.79
CA GLU A 83 -16.70 -6.53 -6.17
C GLU A 83 -16.68 -8.05 -6.29
N SER A 84 -17.49 -8.71 -5.45
CA SER A 84 -17.74 -10.13 -5.58
C SER A 84 -18.21 -10.37 -7.00
N ALA A 85 -17.36 -10.99 -7.82
CA ALA A 85 -17.75 -11.53 -9.10
C ALA A 85 -18.78 -12.64 -8.83
N ALA A 86 -20.04 -12.24 -8.71
CA ALA A 86 -21.17 -13.14 -8.80
C ALA A 86 -21.32 -13.51 -10.28
N ASN A 87 -20.82 -14.67 -10.65
CA ASN A 87 -21.28 -15.44 -11.80
C ASN A 87 -22.07 -16.63 -11.27
#